data_AF-A0A967JTX3-F1
#
_entry.id   AF-A0A967JTX3-F1
#
_cell.length_a   1.000
_cell.length_b   1.000
_cell.length_c   1.000
_cell.angle_alpha   90.00
_cell.angle_beta   90.00
_cell.angle_gamma   90.00
#
_symmetry.space_group_name_H-M   'P 1'
#
loop_
_entity.id
_entity.type
_entity.pdbx_description
1 polymer ?
#
loop_
_entity_poly.entity_id
_entity_poly.type
_entity_poly.pdbx_seq_one_letter_code
_entity_poly.pdbx_strand_id
1 'polypeptide(L)'
;MLPVAVFVLSSGHGKKGPQRCKCGYWGDPARSCVCGPLEVERYRSRISGPLLDRIDIHLEVPAVPYKELSVERSGAPSAAMRAGVNRARRRQLERFADHDGLFANAHMGPKDLRRFCGVSAAADALLKTAIHRLRLSARAYHRILKIARTIADL
;
A
#
# COMPACT_ATOMS: atom_id res chain seq x y z
N MET A 1 57.55 -9.42 14.45
CA MET A 1 57.00 -10.48 13.58
C MET A 1 55.52 -10.18 13.37
N LEU A 2 54.96 -9.82 12.23
CA LEU A 2 55.40 -9.37 10.91
C LEU A 2 54.20 -8.53 10.42
N PRO A 3 54.36 -7.31 9.89
CA PRO A 3 53.23 -6.50 9.42
C PRO A 3 52.81 -7.00 8.04
N VAL A 4 51.56 -7.41 7.87
CA VAL A 4 51.03 -7.69 6.52
C VAL A 4 50.54 -6.38 5.94
N ALA A 5 51.42 -5.78 5.15
CA ALA A 5 51.09 -4.73 4.20
C ALA A 5 50.10 -5.28 3.17
N VAL A 6 48.94 -4.62 3.02
CA VAL A 6 48.10 -4.78 1.82
C VAL A 6 48.30 -3.53 0.99
N PHE A 7 48.88 -3.77 -0.18
CA PHE A 7 49.22 -2.81 -1.23
C PHE A 7 48.07 -1.86 -1.58
N VAL A 8 48.37 -0.57 -1.53
CA VAL A 8 47.67 0.45 -2.32
C VAL A 8 48.23 0.37 -3.74
N LEU A 9 47.42 -0.08 -4.70
CA LEU A 9 47.67 0.15 -6.12
C LEU A 9 46.65 1.17 -6.63
N SER A 10 47.15 2.37 -6.91
CA SER A 10 46.49 3.40 -7.71
C SER A 10 46.75 3.12 -9.18
N SER A 11 45.71 3.11 -10.02
CA SER A 11 45.65 3.81 -11.33
C SER A 11 44.56 3.23 -12.24
N GLY A 12 43.53 4.04 -12.50
CA GLY A 12 42.54 3.83 -13.55
C GLY A 12 41.84 5.15 -13.85
N HIS A 13 42.24 5.82 -14.93
CA HIS A 13 41.64 7.04 -15.44
C HIS A 13 40.14 6.85 -15.72
N GLY A 14 39.32 7.77 -15.20
CA GLY A 14 37.90 7.88 -15.55
C GLY A 14 37.06 8.39 -14.38
N LYS A 15 37.02 9.71 -14.18
CA LYS A 15 36.09 10.34 -13.23
C LYS A 15 34.63 10.04 -13.62
N LYS A 16 33.99 9.04 -13.00
CA LYS A 16 32.54 8.94 -12.82
C LYS A 16 32.24 8.45 -11.41
N GLY A 17 32.08 9.39 -10.47
CA GLY A 17 31.54 9.13 -9.12
C GLY A 17 30.09 8.61 -9.19
N PRO A 18 29.57 8.00 -8.10
CA PRO A 18 28.55 6.97 -8.17
C PRO A 18 27.21 7.49 -8.71
N GLN A 19 26.77 6.95 -9.85
CA GLN A 19 25.43 7.23 -10.37
C GLN A 19 24.39 6.44 -9.56
N ARG A 20 23.77 7.07 -8.56
CA ARG A 20 22.59 6.56 -7.84
C ARG A 20 21.65 7.76 -7.57
N CYS A 21 20.38 7.77 -7.94
CA CYS A 21 19.46 6.65 -7.98
C CYS A 21 18.36 6.78 -9.06
N LYS A 22 18.17 5.67 -9.78
CA LYS A 22 17.02 5.39 -10.66
C LYS A 22 15.85 4.93 -9.81
N CYS A 23 15.02 5.91 -9.42
CA CYS A 23 13.73 5.87 -8.70
C CYS A 23 13.71 5.80 -7.16
N GLY A 24 14.76 5.32 -6.50
CA GLY A 24 14.68 4.97 -5.07
C GLY A 24 14.68 6.18 -4.13
N TYR A 25 14.79 7.40 -4.67
CA TYR A 25 14.74 8.67 -3.94
C TYR A 25 13.61 9.58 -4.46
N TRP A 26 12.73 9.09 -5.33
CA TRP A 26 11.59 9.88 -5.77
C TRP A 26 10.57 10.01 -4.64
N GLY A 27 10.38 11.24 -4.14
CA GLY A 27 9.53 11.52 -2.98
C GLY A 27 10.24 11.41 -1.62
N ASP A 28 11.56 11.19 -1.60
CA ASP A 28 12.34 11.18 -0.35
C ASP A 28 12.61 12.64 0.12
N PRO A 29 12.16 13.04 1.32
CA PRO A 29 12.38 14.39 1.82
C PRO A 29 13.84 14.67 2.19
N ALA A 30 14.67 13.64 2.41
CA ALA A 30 16.06 13.75 2.83
C ALA A 30 17.05 13.57 1.66
N ARG A 31 16.62 13.02 0.52
CA ARG A 31 17.50 12.74 -0.64
C ARG A 31 16.92 13.28 -1.94
N SER A 32 17.69 14.10 -2.65
CA SER A 32 17.29 14.59 -3.97
C SER A 32 17.35 13.48 -5.02
N CYS A 33 16.25 13.27 -5.74
CA CYS A 33 16.23 12.39 -6.90
C CYS A 33 16.99 13.02 -8.08
N VAL A 34 17.81 12.22 -8.76
CA VAL A 34 18.60 12.64 -9.94
C VAL A 34 18.03 12.11 -11.26
N CYS A 35 16.91 11.38 -11.22
CA CYS A 35 16.31 10.80 -12.42
C CYS A 35 15.30 11.71 -13.08
N GLY A 36 15.30 11.66 -14.41
CA GLY A 36 14.28 12.31 -15.21
C GLY A 36 12.90 11.67 -14.98
N PRO A 37 11.79 12.42 -15.17
CA PRO A 37 10.43 11.92 -14.96
C PRO A 37 10.15 10.61 -15.69
N LEU A 38 10.63 10.50 -16.94
CA LEU A 38 10.46 9.33 -17.79
C LEU A 38 11.25 8.10 -17.29
N GLU A 39 12.38 8.30 -16.62
CA GLU A 39 13.14 7.20 -15.99
C GLU A 39 12.47 6.72 -14.70
N VAL A 40 11.89 7.65 -13.93
CA VAL A 40 11.11 7.33 -12.72
C VAL A 40 9.87 6.52 -13.09
N GLU A 41 9.14 6.96 -14.11
CA GLU A 41 7.96 6.26 -14.61
C GLU A 41 8.31 4.87 -15.13
N ARG A 42 9.36 4.74 -15.95
CA ARG A 42 9.86 3.43 -16.43
C ARG A 42 10.25 2.49 -15.30
N TYR A 43 10.82 3.01 -14.22
CA TYR A 43 11.13 2.17 -13.07
C TYR A 43 9.85 1.74 -12.34
N ARG A 44 8.94 2.68 -12.05
CA ARG A 44 7.69 2.38 -11.34
C ARG A 44 6.80 1.42 -12.14
N SER A 45 6.85 1.49 -13.47
CA SER A 45 6.13 0.60 -14.38
C SER A 45 6.73 -0.81 -14.50
N ARG A 46 7.83 -1.13 -13.80
CA ARG A 46 8.38 -2.49 -13.75
C ARG A 46 7.45 -3.49 -13.06
N ILE A 47 6.53 -2.98 -12.22
CA ILE A 47 5.43 -3.78 -11.69
C ILE A 47 4.31 -3.72 -12.73
N SER A 48 3.89 -4.87 -13.24
CA SER A 48 2.87 -4.93 -14.28
C SER A 48 1.53 -4.40 -13.77
N GLY A 49 0.78 -3.71 -14.64
CA GLY A 49 -0.57 -3.24 -14.33
C GLY A 49 -1.49 -4.33 -13.75
N PRO A 50 -1.52 -5.56 -14.33
CA PRO A 50 -2.31 -6.67 -13.77
C PRO A 50 -1.91 -7.09 -12.35
N LEU A 51 -0.65 -6.91 -11.95
CA LEU A 51 -0.18 -7.15 -10.58
C LEU A 51 -0.56 -6.01 -9.65
N LEU A 52 -0.41 -4.75 -10.08
CA LEU A 52 -0.84 -3.57 -9.30
C LEU A 52 -2.34 -3.59 -9.03
N ASP A 53 -3.14 -4.05 -10.00
CA ASP A 53 -4.57 -4.28 -9.84
C ASP A 53 -4.88 -5.39 -8.81
N ARG A 54 -3.90 -6.19 -8.36
CA ARG A 54 -4.05 -7.18 -7.27
C ARG A 54 -3.67 -6.66 -5.88
N ILE A 55 -3.02 -5.50 -5.78
CA ILE A 55 -2.64 -4.94 -4.47
C ILE A 55 -3.75 -3.97 -4.04
N ASP A 56 -4.37 -4.25 -2.89
CA ASP A 56 -5.60 -3.58 -2.48
C ASP A 56 -5.38 -2.15 -1.97
N ILE A 57 -4.25 -1.89 -1.31
CA ILE A 57 -3.90 -0.61 -0.69
C ILE A 57 -2.44 -0.27 -1.03
N HIS A 58 -2.23 0.91 -1.62
CA HIS A 58 -0.91 1.49 -1.81
C HIS A 58 -0.79 2.73 -0.92
N LEU A 59 0.16 2.71 0.00
CA LEU A 59 0.48 3.85 0.85
C LEU A 59 1.97 4.17 0.66
N GLU A 60 2.26 5.42 0.30
CA GLU A 60 3.64 5.93 0.35
C GLU A 60 3.95 6.26 1.82
N VAL A 61 4.92 5.55 2.40
CA VAL A 61 5.34 5.77 3.78
C VAL A 61 6.69 6.49 3.75
N PRO A 62 6.78 7.76 4.21
CA PRO A 62 8.04 8.47 4.22
C PRO A 62 9.00 7.86 5.25
N ALA A 63 10.29 8.12 5.08
CA ALA A 63 11.28 7.77 6.08
C ALA A 63 10.98 8.50 7.40
N VAL A 64 10.92 7.76 8.51
CA VAL A 64 10.69 8.33 9.83
C VAL A 64 12.03 8.84 10.41
N PRO A 65 12.17 10.12 10.79
CA PRO A 65 13.40 10.64 11.38
C PRO A 65 13.77 9.92 12.67
N TYR A 66 15.07 9.75 12.93
CA TYR A 66 15.55 9.07 14.15
C TYR A 66 14.96 9.67 15.43
N LYS A 67 14.85 11.00 15.50
CA LYS A 67 14.26 11.70 16.64
C LYS A 67 12.81 11.27 16.92
N GLU A 68 12.04 10.92 15.89
CA GLU A 68 10.67 10.43 16.05
C GLU A 68 10.62 8.95 16.43
N LEU A 69 11.62 8.17 16.02
CA LEU A 69 11.79 6.78 16.45
C LEU A 69 12.24 6.67 17.91
N SER A 70 13.03 7.64 18.38
CA SER A 70 13.52 7.70 19.76
C SER A 70 12.50 8.24 20.76
N VAL A 71 11.42 8.85 20.27
CA VAL A 71 10.31 9.30 21.12
C VAL A 71 9.36 8.12 21.32
N GLU A 72 9.12 7.73 22.56
CA GLU A 72 7.99 6.87 22.91
C GLU A 72 6.69 7.62 22.60
N ARG A 73 6.15 7.42 21.41
CA ARG A 73 4.81 7.90 21.06
C ARG A 73 3.79 6.92 21.63
N SER A 74 2.89 7.41 22.47
CA SER A 74 1.73 6.67 22.95
C SER A 74 0.68 6.56 21.83
N GLY A 75 0.85 5.55 20.97
CA GLY A 75 -0.24 5.08 20.11
C GLY A 75 -1.28 4.29 20.91
N ALA A 76 -2.41 3.96 20.28
CA ALA A 76 -3.32 2.98 20.84
C ALA A 76 -2.54 1.66 21.06
N PRO A 77 -2.59 1.05 22.26
CA PRO A 77 -1.86 -0.18 22.51
C PRO A 77 -2.35 -1.27 21.56
N SER A 78 -1.45 -2.16 21.14
CA SER A 78 -1.77 -3.27 20.23
C SER A 78 -2.96 -4.11 20.73
N ALA A 79 -3.13 -4.22 22.05
CA ALA A 79 -4.27 -4.88 22.66
C ALA A 79 -5.61 -4.19 22.33
N ALA A 80 -5.67 -2.85 22.37
CA ALA A 80 -6.86 -2.09 22.02
C ALA A 80 -7.18 -2.20 20.52
N MET A 81 -6.15 -2.08 19.66
CA MET A 81 -6.30 -2.27 18.21
C MET A 81 -6.82 -3.67 17.87
N ARG A 82 -6.23 -4.71 18.48
CA ARG A 82 -6.67 -6.10 18.34
C ARG A 82 -8.12 -6.30 18.76
N ALA A 83 -8.57 -5.64 19.83
CA ALA A 83 -9.96 -5.71 20.25
C ALA A 83 -10.91 -5.18 19.17
N GLY A 84 -10.56 -4.08 18.50
CA GLY A 84 -11.32 -3.54 17.37
C GLY A 84 -11.38 -4.49 16.18
N VAL A 85 -10.22 -5.00 15.77
CA VAL A 85 -10.15 -6.00 14.69
C VAL A 85 -11.00 -7.23 15.00
N ASN A 86 -10.95 -7.74 16.23
CA ASN A 86 -11.73 -8.91 16.63
C ASN A 86 -13.24 -8.63 16.65
N ARG A 87 -13.68 -7.42 17.03
CA ARG A 87 -15.09 -7.02 16.93
C ARG A 87 -15.55 -7.02 15.47
N ALA A 88 -14.78 -6.40 14.58
CA ALA A 88 -15.10 -6.38 13.15
C ALA A 88 -15.14 -7.80 12.57
N ARG A 89 -14.22 -8.68 12.97
CA ARG A 89 -14.21 -10.09 12.54
C ARG A 89 -15.42 -10.87 13.03
N ARG A 90 -15.84 -10.67 14.28
CA ARG A 90 -17.08 -11.28 14.80
C ARG A 90 -18.31 -10.83 14.01
N ARG A 91 -18.45 -9.53 13.74
CA ARG A 91 -19.54 -8.99 12.90
C ARG A 91 -19.58 -9.63 11.50
N GLN A 92 -18.41 -9.90 10.92
CA GLN A 92 -18.31 -10.57 9.62
C GLN A 92 -18.75 -12.04 9.73
N LEU A 93 -18.28 -12.78 10.74
CA LEU A 93 -18.68 -14.17 10.95
C LEU A 93 -20.19 -14.29 11.20
N GLU A 94 -20.76 -13.42 12.02
CA GLU A 94 -22.21 -13.37 12.27
C GLU A 94 -23.01 -13.08 10.99
N ARG A 95 -22.54 -12.14 10.16
CA ARG A 95 -23.18 -11.79 8.89
C ARG A 95 -23.22 -12.94 7.89
N PHE A 96 -22.20 -13.79 7.92
CA PHE A 96 -22.00 -14.88 6.97
C PHE A 96 -22.25 -16.26 7.59
N ALA A 97 -22.87 -16.34 8.76
CA ALA A 97 -23.07 -17.59 9.49
C ALA A 97 -23.83 -18.65 8.66
N ASP A 98 -24.74 -18.21 7.79
CA ASP A 98 -25.55 -19.06 6.92
C ASP A 98 -25.00 -19.15 5.48
N HIS A 99 -23.73 -18.77 5.26
CA HIS A 99 -23.12 -18.72 3.93
C HIS A 99 -21.84 -19.55 3.87
N ASP A 100 -21.93 -20.71 3.22
CA ASP A 100 -20.78 -21.58 3.00
C ASP A 100 -19.64 -20.86 2.25
N GLY A 101 -18.43 -20.97 2.79
CA GLY A 101 -17.21 -20.40 2.22
C GLY A 101 -16.99 -18.90 2.48
N LEU A 102 -17.95 -18.20 3.10
CA LEU A 102 -17.82 -16.78 3.46
C LEU A 102 -17.45 -16.62 4.93
N PHE A 103 -16.22 -16.18 5.19
CA PHE A 103 -15.71 -15.95 6.55
C PHE A 103 -15.21 -14.50 6.75
N ALA A 104 -15.23 -13.71 5.68
CA ALA A 104 -14.68 -12.36 5.66
C ALA A 104 -15.29 -11.54 4.53
N ASN A 105 -15.33 -10.22 4.68
CA ASN A 105 -15.78 -9.32 3.61
C ASN A 105 -14.96 -9.51 2.32
N ALA A 106 -13.69 -9.91 2.43
CA ALA A 106 -12.82 -10.20 1.29
C ALA A 106 -13.34 -11.34 0.39
N HIS A 107 -14.05 -12.32 0.95
CA HIS A 107 -14.51 -13.51 0.23
C HIS A 107 -15.76 -13.26 -0.62
N MET A 108 -16.46 -12.13 -0.40
CA MET A 108 -17.70 -11.80 -1.12
C MET A 108 -17.54 -11.83 -2.65
N GLY A 109 -18.42 -12.53 -3.34
CA GLY A 109 -18.58 -12.45 -4.78
C GLY A 109 -19.51 -11.30 -5.22
N PRO A 110 -19.72 -11.09 -6.53
CA PRO A 110 -20.57 -10.00 -7.04
C PRO A 110 -22.02 -10.04 -6.53
N LYS A 111 -22.57 -11.23 -6.30
CA LYS A 111 -23.92 -11.39 -5.73
C LYS A 111 -23.97 -10.95 -4.27
N ASP A 112 -22.97 -11.32 -3.49
CA ASP A 112 -22.86 -10.96 -2.07
C ASP A 112 -22.66 -9.47 -1.88
N LEU A 113 -21.89 -8.81 -2.75
CA LEU A 113 -21.69 -7.36 -2.71
C LEU A 113 -23.00 -6.59 -2.85
N ARG A 114 -23.89 -7.02 -3.75
CA ARG A 114 -25.22 -6.39 -3.87
C ARG A 114 -26.08 -6.58 -2.63
N ARG A 115 -25.91 -7.71 -1.92
CA ARG A 115 -26.69 -8.05 -0.72
C ARG A 115 -26.17 -7.34 0.53
N PHE A 116 -24.85 -7.27 0.72
CA PHE A 116 -24.23 -6.86 1.98
C PHE A 116 -23.52 -5.49 1.91
N CYS A 117 -23.31 -4.95 0.72
CA CYS A 117 -22.66 -3.65 0.50
C CYS A 117 -23.62 -2.66 -0.19
N GLY A 118 -24.85 -2.55 0.33
CA GLY A 118 -25.78 -1.50 -0.09
C GLY A 118 -25.17 -0.12 0.18
N VAL A 119 -25.22 0.76 -0.82
CA VAL A 119 -24.72 2.13 -0.74
C VAL A 119 -25.87 3.11 -0.88
N SER A 120 -25.77 4.28 -0.22
CA SER A 120 -26.74 5.35 -0.41
C SER A 120 -26.65 5.92 -1.82
N ALA A 121 -27.72 6.59 -2.29
CA ALA A 121 -27.72 7.23 -3.61
C ALA A 121 -26.57 8.25 -3.78
N ALA A 122 -26.24 8.98 -2.71
CA ALA A 122 -25.12 9.92 -2.71
C ALA A 122 -23.76 9.20 -2.87
N ALA A 123 -23.56 8.08 -2.19
CA ALA A 123 -22.33 7.29 -2.31
C ALA A 123 -22.21 6.62 -3.68
N ASP A 124 -23.32 6.14 -4.26
CA ASP A 124 -23.35 5.59 -5.62
C ASP A 124 -22.99 6.66 -6.67
N ALA A 125 -23.52 7.88 -6.55
CA ALA A 125 -23.17 8.99 -7.44
C ALA A 125 -21.68 9.36 -7.37
N LEU A 126 -21.10 9.37 -6.16
CA LEU A 126 -19.67 9.59 -5.96
C LEU A 126 -18.83 8.46 -6.59
N LEU A 127 -19.22 7.20 -6.38
CA LEU A 127 -18.55 6.03 -6.96
C LEU A 127 -18.58 6.08 -8.49
N LYS A 128 -19.73 6.39 -9.10
CA LYS A 128 -19.86 6.58 -10.55
C LYS A 128 -18.88 7.64 -11.07
N THR A 129 -18.84 8.79 -10.41
CA THR A 129 -17.92 9.89 -10.77
C THR A 129 -16.46 9.43 -10.69
N ALA A 130 -16.08 8.72 -9.61
CA ALA A 130 -14.73 8.21 -9.42
C ALA A 130 -14.35 7.16 -10.48
N ILE A 131 -15.25 6.22 -10.80
CA ILE A 131 -15.03 5.20 -11.84
C ILE A 131 -14.73 5.86 -13.19
N HIS A 132 -15.51 6.87 -13.59
CA HIS A 132 -15.31 7.56 -14.86
C HIS A 132 -14.03 8.41 -14.88
N ARG A 133 -13.77 9.18 -13.82
CA ARG A 133 -12.61 10.10 -13.75
C ARG A 133 -11.28 9.36 -13.59
N LEU A 134 -11.25 8.32 -12.77
CA LEU A 134 -10.03 7.57 -12.45
C LEU A 134 -9.89 6.30 -13.31
N ARG A 135 -10.82 6.06 -14.26
CA ARG A 135 -10.83 4.89 -15.15
C ARG A 135 -10.71 3.57 -14.38
N LEU A 136 -11.43 3.45 -13.27
CA LEU A 136 -11.36 2.28 -12.39
C LEU A 136 -11.97 1.04 -13.07
N SER A 137 -11.32 -0.10 -12.87
CA SER A 137 -11.85 -1.39 -13.31
C SER A 137 -13.07 -1.81 -12.48
N ALA A 138 -13.89 -2.73 -13.01
CA ALA A 138 -14.98 -3.35 -12.23
C ALA A 138 -14.45 -4.05 -10.96
N ARG A 139 -13.22 -4.55 -11.00
CA ARG A 139 -12.55 -5.14 -9.85
C ARG A 139 -12.23 -4.09 -8.78
N ALA A 140 -11.70 -2.93 -9.19
CA ALA A 140 -11.45 -1.82 -8.27
C ALA A 140 -12.76 -1.34 -7.62
N TYR A 141 -13.86 -1.27 -8.38
CA TYR A 141 -15.19 -0.98 -7.82
C TYR A 141 -15.60 -1.99 -6.73
N HIS A 142 -15.52 -3.30 -7.01
CA HIS A 142 -15.83 -4.34 -6.02
C HIS A 142 -14.92 -4.26 -4.79
N ARG A 143 -13.63 -3.97 -4.98
CA ARG A 143 -12.68 -3.78 -3.88
C ARG A 143 -13.08 -2.61 -3.00
N ILE A 144 -13.45 -1.46 -3.58
CA ILE A 144 -13.87 -0.28 -2.82
C ILE A 144 -15.05 -0.64 -1.91
N LEU A 145 -16.04 -1.38 -2.42
CA LEU A 145 -17.18 -1.82 -1.60
C LEU A 145 -16.75 -2.73 -0.44
N LYS A 146 -15.86 -3.71 -0.68
CA LYS A 146 -15.34 -4.60 0.36
C LYS A 146 -14.57 -3.85 1.45
N ILE A 147 -13.74 -2.89 1.04
CA ILE A 147 -12.95 -2.05 1.95
C ILE A 147 -13.88 -1.15 2.75
N ALA A 148 -14.80 -0.44 2.10
CA ALA A 148 -15.76 0.43 2.76
C ALA A 148 -16.61 -0.33 3.80
N ARG A 149 -17.05 -1.56 3.47
CA ARG A 149 -17.78 -2.40 4.43
C ARG A 149 -16.91 -2.81 5.61
N THR A 150 -15.63 -3.11 5.38
CA THR A 150 -14.69 -3.46 6.45
C THR A 150 -14.40 -2.26 7.35
N ILE A 151 -14.30 -1.05 6.79
CA ILE A 151 -14.18 0.20 7.56
C ILE A 151 -15.44 0.42 8.41
N ALA A 152 -16.62 0.16 7.88
CA ALA A 152 -17.87 0.26 8.65
C ALA A 152 -18.01 -0.82 9.76
N ASP A 153 -17.30 -1.94 9.63
CA ASP A 153 -17.30 -3.00 10.64
C ASP A 153 -16.37 -2.71 11.83
N LEU A 154 -15.28 -1.96 11.58
CA LEU A 154 -14.29 -1.52 12.58
C LEU A 154 -14.87 -0.48 13.54
#